data_AF-A0A9D1WZK2-F1
#
_entry.id   AF-A0A9D1WZK2-F1
#
_cell.length_a   1.000
_cell.length_b   1.000
_cell.length_c   1.000
_cell.angle_alpha   90.00
_cell.angle_beta   90.00
_cell.angle_gamma   90.00
#
_symmetry.space_group_name_H-M   'P 1'
#
loop_
_entity.id
_entity.type
_entity.pdbx_description
1 polymer ?
#
loop_
_entity_poly.entity_id
_entity_poly.type
_entity_poly.pdbx_seq_one_letter_code
_entity_poly.pdbx_strand_id
1 'polypeptide(L)'
;MKYNSGEARRPAVFVSSTCYDLKQIRQDIRDFIEDDLGYEAILSEYDSFPIDPDKDTINNCLRVVEQRADIMVLIVGGRYGYITDHGNKSITNLEYLRAKSKGIPIFVFVDRKVIDILPIWKKNKTADFSNVVDSSKIFEFVDLLRNKDSNWVHEFNTGKDIKNCLKKQLAYLVNDSLYLRRRLNKEGVSFKILQYSGKVFELSIEKPDFWEYLLFAAALKDNIEKLDDLRYDMKYGISFEKTVQYSEPQEILDFVELKCNELINRSRLLGIVINKAFQEAIGEPGKPGNAEYIIYVAEKLIEVYKSIHMWSLEFKNIVVPEVFQKLLDYASELSKSIIEDIEHFIEDYDKRINEAVNGLEESSKKESLSFSLTLRSPDMTKIDSEIHRLLSLLSTENIQSGMS
;
A
#
# COMPACT_ATOMS: atom_id res chain seq x y z
N MET A 1 27.76 -6.24 -14.95
CA MET A 1 26.79 -5.23 -14.44
C MET A 1 26.23 -5.80 -13.13
N LYS A 2 26.38 -5.14 -11.98
CA LYS A 2 25.71 -5.59 -10.75
C LYS A 2 24.27 -5.09 -10.78
N TYR A 3 23.30 -6.00 -10.83
CA TYR A 3 21.88 -5.69 -10.69
C TYR A 3 21.57 -5.68 -9.20
N ASN A 4 21.58 -4.50 -8.59
CA ASN A 4 21.50 -4.34 -7.13
C ASN A 4 20.10 -4.62 -6.54
N SER A 5 19.07 -4.81 -7.38
CA SER A 5 17.71 -5.09 -6.93
C SER A 5 17.40 -6.57 -6.69
N GLY A 6 18.28 -7.51 -7.08
CA GLY A 6 17.97 -8.96 -7.06
C GLY A 6 16.89 -9.38 -8.08
N GLU A 7 16.27 -8.43 -8.77
CA GLU A 7 15.14 -8.59 -9.70
C GLU A 7 15.57 -8.28 -11.14
N ALA A 8 16.64 -8.90 -11.63
CA ALA A 8 17.01 -8.73 -13.04
C ALA A 8 15.98 -9.44 -13.95
N ARG A 9 14.84 -8.78 -14.20
CA ARG A 9 13.79 -9.24 -15.12
C ARG A 9 13.61 -8.28 -16.29
N ARG A 10 13.15 -8.81 -17.42
CA ARG A 10 12.74 -8.00 -18.57
C ARG A 10 11.46 -7.24 -18.21
N PRO A 11 11.31 -5.95 -18.58
CA PRO A 11 10.04 -5.25 -18.43
C PRO A 11 8.93 -6.01 -19.15
N ALA A 12 7.79 -6.16 -18.50
CA ALA A 12 6.64 -6.85 -19.07
C ALA A 12 5.58 -5.86 -19.57
N VAL A 13 5.24 -5.96 -20.85
CA VAL A 13 4.28 -5.09 -21.54
C VAL A 13 2.98 -5.86 -21.77
N PHE A 14 1.91 -5.43 -21.12
CA PHE A 14 0.57 -5.98 -21.30
C PHE A 14 -0.13 -5.32 -22.49
N VAL A 15 -0.54 -6.10 -23.49
CA VAL A 15 -1.24 -5.60 -24.68
C VAL A 15 -2.74 -5.88 -24.56
N SER A 16 -3.49 -4.86 -24.14
CA SER A 16 -4.95 -4.91 -23.99
C SER A 16 -5.63 -4.47 -25.29
N SER A 17 -6.42 -5.35 -25.89
CA SER A 17 -7.28 -5.06 -27.04
C SER A 17 -8.28 -6.18 -27.28
N THR A 18 -9.27 -5.96 -28.14
CA THR A 18 -10.03 -7.07 -28.71
C THR A 18 -9.13 -7.95 -29.60
N CYS A 19 -9.36 -9.26 -29.59
CA CYS A 19 -8.43 -10.21 -30.23
C CYS A 19 -8.73 -10.45 -31.71
N TYR A 20 -10.00 -10.56 -32.08
CA TYR A 20 -10.41 -11.03 -33.41
C TYR A 20 -10.15 -10.02 -34.53
N ASP A 21 -10.58 -8.78 -34.34
CA ASP A 21 -10.46 -7.70 -35.33
C ASP A 21 -9.05 -7.10 -35.42
N LEU A 22 -8.27 -7.19 -34.34
CA LEU A 22 -6.94 -6.61 -34.24
C LEU A 22 -5.81 -7.65 -34.31
N LYS A 23 -6.09 -8.89 -34.74
CA LYS A 23 -5.11 -10.00 -34.73
C LYS A 23 -3.75 -9.64 -35.35
N GLN A 24 -3.74 -9.04 -36.54
CA GLN A 24 -2.48 -8.64 -37.20
C GLN A 24 -1.76 -7.54 -36.43
N ILE A 25 -2.49 -6.55 -35.94
CA ILE A 25 -1.91 -5.47 -35.12
C ILE A 25 -1.29 -6.07 -33.85
N ARG A 26 -1.98 -6.98 -33.17
CA ARG A 26 -1.48 -7.64 -31.95
C ARG A 26 -0.19 -8.43 -32.22
N GLN A 27 -0.13 -9.18 -33.32
CA GLN A 27 1.10 -9.87 -33.74
C GLN A 27 2.24 -8.87 -33.99
N ASP A 28 1.99 -7.82 -34.79
CA ASP A 28 3.01 -6.80 -35.10
C ASP A 28 3.57 -6.13 -33.84
N ILE A 29 2.73 -5.91 -32.83
CA ILE A 29 3.12 -5.30 -31.55
C ILE A 29 3.86 -6.30 -30.66
N ARG A 30 3.43 -7.57 -30.63
CA ARG A 30 4.12 -8.65 -29.91
C ARG A 30 5.55 -8.80 -30.40
N ASP A 31 5.73 -8.95 -31.71
CA ASP A 31 7.05 -9.14 -32.33
C ASP A 31 7.95 -7.93 -32.06
N PHE A 32 7.40 -6.71 -32.12
CA PHE A 32 8.13 -5.50 -31.75
C PHE A 32 8.58 -5.48 -30.28
N ILE A 33 7.71 -5.87 -29.35
CA ILE A 33 8.03 -5.90 -27.92
C ILE A 33 9.10 -6.96 -27.63
N GLU A 34 8.98 -8.15 -28.21
CA GLU A 34 9.90 -9.27 -27.92
C GLU A 34 11.22 -9.14 -28.68
N ASP A 35 11.18 -8.96 -30.01
CA ASP A 35 12.35 -9.08 -30.88
C ASP A 35 13.13 -7.75 -30.99
N ASP A 36 12.41 -6.63 -31.17
CA ASP A 36 13.06 -5.33 -31.39
C ASP A 36 13.47 -4.64 -30.07
N LEU A 37 12.67 -4.83 -28.99
CA LEU A 37 12.93 -4.20 -27.68
C LEU A 37 13.58 -5.15 -26.66
N GLY A 38 13.43 -6.47 -26.83
CA GLY A 38 13.91 -7.45 -25.85
C GLY A 38 13.10 -7.44 -24.55
N TYR A 39 11.86 -6.96 -24.58
CA TYR A 39 10.93 -6.95 -23.45
C TYR A 39 10.11 -8.25 -23.44
N GLU A 40 9.28 -8.42 -22.40
CA GLU A 40 8.34 -9.52 -22.34
C GLU A 40 6.95 -9.04 -22.79
N ALA A 41 6.36 -9.66 -23.80
CA ALA A 41 5.00 -9.33 -24.25
C ALA A 41 3.97 -10.24 -23.56
N ILE A 42 2.95 -9.64 -22.93
CA ILE A 42 1.84 -10.35 -22.31
C ILE A 42 0.57 -10.11 -23.13
N LEU A 43 0.05 -11.19 -23.72
CA LEU A 43 -1.14 -11.22 -24.56
C LEU A 43 -2.01 -12.42 -24.15
N SER A 44 -3.31 -12.22 -23.94
CA SER A 44 -4.21 -13.22 -23.35
C SER A 44 -4.52 -14.42 -24.24
N GLU A 45 -4.28 -14.33 -25.55
CA GLU A 45 -4.53 -15.42 -26.50
C GLU A 45 -3.34 -16.36 -26.71
N TYR A 46 -2.19 -16.13 -26.07
CA TYR A 46 -0.99 -16.95 -26.23
C TYR A 46 -0.74 -17.83 -25.00
N ASP A 47 -0.15 -18.99 -25.21
CA ASP A 47 0.15 -19.98 -24.15
C ASP A 47 1.17 -19.47 -23.10
N SER A 48 1.89 -18.38 -23.41
CA SER A 48 2.77 -17.70 -22.45
C SER A 48 2.01 -16.91 -21.38
N PHE A 49 0.69 -16.77 -21.53
CA PHE A 49 -0.16 -16.07 -20.58
C PHE A 49 -0.31 -16.90 -19.29
N PRO A 50 -0.01 -16.34 -18.10
CA PRO A 50 -0.03 -17.10 -16.86
C PRO A 50 -1.47 -17.29 -16.35
N ILE A 51 -1.97 -18.52 -16.44
CA ILE A 51 -3.34 -18.91 -16.06
C ILE A 51 -3.37 -19.55 -14.67
N ASP A 52 -4.31 -19.10 -13.84
CA ASP A 52 -4.78 -19.78 -12.64
C ASP A 52 -5.95 -20.69 -13.03
N PRO A 53 -5.86 -22.03 -12.85
CA PRO A 53 -6.98 -22.91 -13.16
C PRO A 53 -8.18 -22.69 -12.22
N ASP A 54 -7.96 -22.10 -11.04
CA ASP A 54 -9.01 -21.85 -10.05
C ASP A 54 -9.75 -20.51 -10.26
N LYS A 55 -9.40 -19.74 -11.30
CA LYS A 55 -10.02 -18.43 -11.61
C LYS A 55 -10.63 -18.42 -13.00
N ASP A 56 -11.70 -17.64 -13.16
CA ASP A 56 -12.27 -17.39 -14.49
C ASP A 56 -11.35 -16.52 -15.37
N THR A 57 -11.69 -16.41 -16.65
CA THR A 57 -10.92 -15.66 -17.66
C THR A 57 -10.72 -14.19 -17.28
N ILE A 58 -11.74 -13.54 -16.71
CA ILE A 58 -11.69 -12.11 -16.37
C ILE A 58 -10.73 -11.90 -15.20
N ASN A 59 -10.89 -12.70 -14.15
CA ASN A 59 -10.05 -12.65 -12.96
C ASN A 59 -8.61 -13.02 -13.27
N ASN A 60 -8.37 -13.93 -14.20
CA ASN A 60 -7.04 -14.21 -14.74
C ASN A 60 -6.44 -12.97 -15.42
N CYS A 61 -7.13 -12.33 -16.37
CA CYS A 61 -6.67 -11.08 -17.00
C CYS A 61 -6.29 -10.00 -15.99
N LEU A 62 -7.22 -9.68 -15.06
CA LEU A 62 -7.02 -8.63 -14.07
C LEU A 62 -5.89 -8.94 -13.09
N ARG A 63 -5.71 -10.22 -12.72
CA ARG A 63 -4.58 -10.66 -11.89
C ARG A 63 -3.25 -10.42 -12.60
N VAL A 64 -3.16 -10.74 -13.89
CA VAL A 64 -1.90 -10.60 -14.64
C VAL A 64 -1.52 -9.13 -14.83
N VAL A 65 -2.48 -8.24 -15.08
CA VAL A 65 -2.25 -6.79 -15.06
C VAL A 65 -1.67 -6.36 -13.70
N GLU A 66 -2.28 -6.81 -12.61
CA GLU A 66 -1.85 -6.43 -11.26
C GLU A 66 -0.45 -6.95 -10.91
N GLN A 67 -0.18 -8.23 -11.20
CA GLN A 67 1.02 -8.90 -10.69
C GLN A 67 2.23 -8.79 -11.61
N ARG A 68 2.03 -8.68 -12.93
CA ARG A 68 3.12 -8.86 -13.90
C ARG A 68 3.36 -7.64 -14.79
N ALA A 69 2.32 -6.88 -15.15
CA ALA A 69 2.45 -5.79 -16.11
C ALA A 69 3.23 -4.60 -15.53
N ASP A 70 4.29 -4.18 -16.21
CA ASP A 70 5.05 -2.97 -15.88
C ASP A 70 4.65 -1.78 -16.76
N ILE A 71 4.14 -2.08 -17.97
CA ILE A 71 3.63 -1.12 -18.94
C ILE A 71 2.37 -1.70 -19.56
N MET A 72 1.38 -0.85 -19.84
CA MET A 72 0.21 -1.23 -20.63
C MET A 72 0.19 -0.53 -21.99
N VAL A 73 -0.05 -1.31 -23.04
CA VAL A 73 -0.40 -0.82 -24.38
C VAL A 73 -1.86 -1.15 -24.62
N LEU A 74 -2.71 -0.13 -24.64
CA LEU A 74 -4.15 -0.26 -24.90
C LEU A 74 -4.42 0.08 -26.37
N ILE A 75 -5.01 -0.85 -27.11
CA ILE A 75 -5.39 -0.66 -28.52
C ILE A 75 -6.90 -0.80 -28.65
N VAL A 76 -7.57 0.26 -29.09
CA VAL A 76 -9.03 0.33 -29.24
C VAL A 76 -9.39 0.38 -30.72
N GLY A 77 -10.04 -0.67 -31.20
CA GLY A 77 -10.59 -0.78 -32.55
C GLY A 77 -12.09 -0.53 -32.60
N GLY A 78 -12.74 -1.09 -33.63
CA GLY A 78 -14.19 -0.99 -33.85
C GLY A 78 -15.03 -1.99 -33.04
N ARG A 79 -14.42 -2.80 -32.16
CA ARG A 79 -15.13 -3.77 -31.32
C ARG A 79 -15.05 -3.45 -29.82
N TYR A 80 -16.17 -3.53 -29.11
CA TYR A 80 -16.22 -3.31 -27.66
C TYR A 80 -15.74 -4.55 -26.88
N GLY A 81 -15.94 -5.73 -27.45
CA GLY A 81 -15.54 -7.00 -26.84
C GLY A 81 -16.56 -7.56 -25.85
N TYR A 82 -16.10 -8.52 -25.03
CA TYR A 82 -16.95 -9.23 -24.07
C TYR A 82 -17.39 -8.31 -22.93
N ILE A 83 -18.71 -8.18 -22.74
CA ILE A 83 -19.32 -7.39 -21.66
C ILE A 83 -19.40 -8.27 -20.42
N THR A 84 -18.89 -7.77 -19.30
CA THR A 84 -18.96 -8.44 -18.01
C THR A 84 -20.26 -8.13 -17.29
N ASP A 85 -20.69 -9.04 -16.40
CA ASP A 85 -21.86 -8.83 -15.53
C ASP A 85 -21.65 -7.67 -14.54
N HIS A 86 -20.39 -7.25 -14.36
CA HIS A 86 -20.00 -6.15 -13.49
C HIS A 86 -20.08 -4.80 -14.21
N GLY A 87 -21.22 -4.12 -14.05
CA GLY A 87 -21.36 -2.72 -14.43
C GLY A 87 -21.31 -2.45 -15.93
N ASN A 88 -21.63 -3.44 -16.77
CA ASN A 88 -21.80 -3.30 -18.21
C ASN A 88 -20.52 -2.89 -18.99
N LYS A 89 -19.35 -3.09 -18.38
CA LYS A 89 -18.01 -2.78 -18.91
C LYS A 89 -17.39 -3.99 -19.62
N SER A 90 -16.58 -3.74 -20.64
CA SER A 90 -15.80 -4.80 -21.30
C SER A 90 -14.61 -5.27 -20.45
N ILE A 91 -14.05 -6.44 -20.77
CA ILE A 91 -12.78 -6.91 -20.16
C ILE A 91 -11.67 -5.87 -20.36
N THR A 92 -11.51 -5.36 -21.58
CA THR A 92 -10.54 -4.30 -21.94
C THR A 92 -10.72 -3.04 -21.07
N ASN A 93 -11.96 -2.66 -20.76
CA ASN A 93 -12.25 -1.54 -19.85
C ASN A 93 -11.75 -1.83 -18.44
N LEU A 94 -11.98 -3.05 -17.92
CA LEU A 94 -11.57 -3.44 -16.58
C LEU A 94 -10.03 -3.53 -16.48
N GLU A 95 -9.37 -4.06 -17.50
CA GLU A 95 -7.90 -4.07 -17.60
C GLU A 95 -7.31 -2.66 -17.55
N TYR A 96 -7.89 -1.71 -18.30
CA TYR A 96 -7.47 -0.30 -18.26
C TYR A 96 -7.65 0.32 -16.88
N LEU A 97 -8.78 0.10 -16.23
CA LEU A 97 -9.03 0.63 -14.89
C LEU A 97 -8.05 0.04 -13.86
N ARG A 98 -7.71 -1.25 -14.00
CA ARG A 98 -6.72 -1.91 -13.14
C ARG A 98 -5.31 -1.38 -13.37
N ALA A 99 -4.89 -1.18 -14.62
CA ALA A 99 -3.61 -0.57 -14.92
C ALA A 99 -3.54 0.88 -14.38
N LYS A 100 -4.64 1.63 -14.47
CA LYS A 100 -4.72 2.99 -13.92
C LYS A 100 -4.62 3.00 -12.41
N SER A 101 -5.27 2.07 -11.70
CA SER A 101 -5.14 1.96 -10.24
C SER A 101 -3.75 1.53 -9.79
N LYS A 102 -3.07 0.67 -10.57
CA LYS A 102 -1.69 0.25 -10.32
C LYS A 102 -0.67 1.38 -10.53
N GLY A 103 -1.03 2.42 -11.30
CA GLY A 103 -0.14 3.54 -11.59
C GLY A 103 0.98 3.22 -12.60
N ILE A 104 0.82 2.18 -13.42
CA ILE A 104 1.79 1.86 -14.48
C ILE A 104 1.61 2.78 -15.69
N PRO A 105 2.66 3.05 -16.49
CA PRO A 105 2.52 3.77 -17.76
C PRO A 105 1.52 3.09 -18.70
N ILE A 106 0.56 3.86 -19.23
CA ILE A 106 -0.45 3.38 -20.18
C ILE A 106 -0.34 4.18 -21.48
N PHE A 107 -0.03 3.49 -22.57
CA PHE A 107 -0.02 4.03 -23.92
C PHE A 107 -1.31 3.65 -24.64
N VAL A 108 -2.12 4.65 -24.98
CA VAL A 108 -3.45 4.44 -25.56
C VAL A 108 -3.42 4.74 -27.06
N PHE A 109 -3.88 3.78 -27.85
CA PHE A 109 -3.98 3.85 -29.30
C PHE A 109 -5.42 3.59 -29.73
N VAL A 110 -6.02 4.50 -30.50
CA VAL A 110 -7.40 4.37 -31.00
C VAL A 110 -7.39 4.41 -32.53
N ASP A 111 -8.15 3.51 -33.15
CA ASP A 111 -8.30 3.46 -34.60
C ASP A 111 -8.85 4.80 -35.11
N ARG A 112 -8.18 5.37 -36.11
CA ARG A 112 -8.54 6.64 -36.73
C ARG A 112 -10.01 6.69 -37.15
N LYS A 113 -10.57 5.57 -37.64
CA LYS A 113 -11.99 5.46 -38.04
C LYS A 113 -12.95 5.75 -36.89
N VAL A 114 -12.61 5.31 -35.68
CA VAL A 114 -13.44 5.55 -34.48
C VAL A 114 -13.32 7.02 -34.05
N ILE A 115 -12.10 7.58 -34.08
CA ILE A 115 -11.84 8.98 -33.72
C ILE A 115 -12.56 9.96 -34.65
N ASP A 116 -12.50 9.74 -35.96
CA ASP A 116 -13.11 10.63 -36.95
C ASP A 116 -14.65 10.69 -36.80
N ILE A 117 -15.27 9.63 -36.28
CA ILE A 117 -16.74 9.53 -36.10
C ILE A 117 -17.19 10.02 -34.72
N LEU A 118 -16.31 10.04 -33.72
CA LEU A 118 -16.64 10.43 -32.35
C LEU A 118 -17.36 11.81 -32.23
N PRO A 119 -16.97 12.88 -32.95
CA PRO A 119 -17.69 14.16 -32.89
C PRO A 119 -19.12 14.09 -33.43
N ILE A 120 -19.37 13.20 -34.39
CA ILE A 120 -20.70 12.99 -34.98
C ILE A 120 -21.58 12.26 -33.98
N TRP A 121 -21.06 11.18 -33.37
CA TRP A 121 -21.75 10.46 -32.30
C TRP A 121 -22.08 11.36 -31.10
N LYS A 122 -21.17 12.26 -30.69
CA LYS A 122 -21.44 13.22 -29.60
C LYS A 122 -22.63 14.12 -29.87
N LYS A 123 -22.87 14.49 -31.13
CA LYS A 123 -24.01 15.32 -31.55
C LYS A 123 -25.28 14.51 -31.75
N ASN A 124 -25.18 13.22 -32.06
CA ASN A 124 -26.32 12.35 -32.29
C ASN A 124 -26.05 10.93 -31.76
N LYS A 125 -26.29 10.73 -30.46
CA LYS A 125 -26.00 9.46 -29.77
C LYS A 125 -26.89 8.30 -30.20
N THR A 126 -28.04 8.57 -30.84
CA THR A 126 -29.02 7.55 -31.26
C THR A 126 -28.90 7.15 -32.73
N ALA A 127 -27.99 7.78 -33.49
CA ALA A 127 -27.72 7.39 -34.87
C ALA A 127 -27.08 6.00 -34.97
N ASP A 128 -27.25 5.35 -36.12
CA ASP A 128 -26.64 4.06 -36.43
C ASP A 128 -25.19 4.23 -36.88
N PHE A 129 -24.27 3.59 -36.15
CA PHE A 129 -22.83 3.58 -36.42
C PHE A 129 -22.28 2.15 -36.60
N SER A 130 -23.15 1.16 -36.87
CA SER A 130 -22.80 -0.25 -37.02
C SER A 130 -21.73 -0.54 -38.09
N ASN A 131 -21.59 0.34 -39.08
CA ASN A 131 -20.54 0.27 -40.11
C ASN A 131 -19.12 0.60 -39.58
N VAL A 132 -19.02 1.19 -38.39
CA VAL A 132 -17.76 1.68 -37.79
C VAL A 132 -17.47 0.94 -36.49
N VAL A 133 -18.49 0.74 -35.65
CA VAL A 133 -18.38 0.10 -34.34
C VAL A 133 -19.45 -0.98 -34.15
N ASP A 134 -19.11 -2.06 -33.45
CA ASP A 134 -20.09 -3.08 -33.07
C ASP A 134 -21.03 -2.63 -31.94
N SER A 135 -20.67 -1.54 -31.23
CA SER A 135 -21.41 -1.00 -30.11
C SER A 135 -21.08 0.48 -29.91
N SER A 136 -22.10 1.29 -29.64
CA SER A 136 -21.95 2.72 -29.30
C SER A 136 -21.14 2.95 -28.02
N LYS A 137 -21.01 1.93 -27.16
CA LYS A 137 -20.16 1.97 -25.96
C LYS A 137 -18.68 2.19 -26.26
N ILE A 138 -18.21 1.86 -27.46
CA ILE A 138 -16.83 2.18 -27.87
C ILE A 138 -16.63 3.70 -27.83
N PHE A 139 -17.59 4.48 -28.33
CA PHE A 139 -17.49 5.92 -28.30
C PHE A 139 -17.50 6.47 -26.87
N GLU A 140 -18.32 5.90 -25.98
CA GLU A 140 -18.30 6.25 -24.55
C GLU A 140 -16.94 5.96 -23.92
N PHE A 141 -16.32 4.82 -24.24
CA PHE A 141 -15.01 4.46 -23.74
C PHE A 141 -13.91 5.37 -24.31
N VAL A 142 -13.91 5.62 -25.62
CA VAL A 142 -12.95 6.54 -26.24
C VAL A 142 -13.12 7.97 -25.71
N ASP A 143 -14.34 8.41 -25.42
CA ASP A 143 -14.58 9.72 -24.82
C ASP A 143 -14.02 9.79 -23.38
N LEU A 144 -14.21 8.73 -22.59
CA LEU A 144 -13.61 8.59 -21.27
C LEU A 144 -12.07 8.68 -21.35
N LEU A 145 -11.45 7.96 -22.29
CA LEU A 145 -10.00 7.94 -22.48
C LEU A 145 -9.44 9.32 -22.86
N ARG A 146 -10.23 10.17 -23.51
CA ARG A 146 -9.83 11.51 -23.97
C ARG A 146 -10.17 12.63 -22.99
N ASN A 147 -10.67 12.32 -21.79
CA ASN A 147 -10.92 13.32 -20.77
C ASN A 147 -9.60 13.96 -20.28
N LYS A 148 -9.64 15.20 -19.78
CA LYS A 148 -8.45 15.96 -19.36
C LYS A 148 -7.60 15.24 -18.32
N ASP A 149 -8.22 14.46 -17.44
CA ASP A 149 -7.57 13.68 -16.37
C ASP A 149 -7.22 12.23 -16.79
N SER A 150 -7.13 11.98 -18.10
CA SER A 150 -6.84 10.66 -18.68
C SER A 150 -5.59 10.66 -19.55
N ASN A 151 -5.19 9.48 -20.00
CA ASN A 151 -3.98 9.27 -20.80
C ASN A 151 -4.07 9.99 -22.15
N TRP A 152 -2.91 10.42 -22.66
CA TRP A 152 -2.83 10.96 -24.02
C TRP A 152 -3.20 9.85 -25.04
N VAL A 153 -4.16 10.15 -25.90
CA VAL A 153 -4.64 9.21 -26.93
C VAL A 153 -3.90 9.45 -28.23
N HIS A 154 -3.25 8.42 -28.73
CA HIS A 154 -2.64 8.39 -30.06
C HIS A 154 -3.58 7.72 -31.05
N GLU A 155 -3.58 8.22 -32.27
CA GLU A 155 -4.41 7.66 -33.34
C GLU A 155 -3.53 6.75 -34.21
N PHE A 156 -4.10 5.66 -34.73
CA PHE A 156 -3.38 4.75 -35.62
C PHE A 156 -4.21 4.34 -36.83
N ASN A 157 -3.53 4.07 -37.94
CA ASN A 157 -4.09 3.38 -39.11
C ASN A 157 -3.47 1.99 -39.26
N THR A 158 -2.22 1.82 -38.83
CA THR A 158 -1.44 0.59 -39.00
C THR A 158 -0.62 0.26 -37.76
N GLY A 159 -0.16 -1.00 -37.64
CA GLY A 159 0.74 -1.42 -36.56
C GLY A 159 2.05 -0.63 -36.55
N LYS A 160 2.51 -0.15 -37.71
CA LYS A 160 3.71 0.69 -37.84
C LYS A 160 3.57 2.02 -37.10
N ASP A 161 2.38 2.62 -37.09
CA ASP A 161 2.12 3.89 -36.40
C ASP A 161 2.29 3.71 -34.88
N ILE A 162 1.71 2.63 -34.35
CA ILE A 162 1.82 2.24 -32.94
C ILE A 162 3.28 1.97 -32.57
N LYS A 163 4.00 1.15 -33.35
CA LYS A 163 5.43 0.84 -33.10
C LYS A 163 6.31 2.09 -33.05
N ASN A 164 6.14 2.99 -34.02
CA ASN A 164 6.92 4.22 -34.10
C ASN A 164 6.64 5.16 -32.92
N CYS A 165 5.38 5.26 -32.51
CA CYS A 165 5.01 6.04 -31.34
C CYS A 165 5.59 5.43 -30.07
N LEU A 166 5.33 4.13 -29.82
CA LEU A 166 5.78 3.41 -28.64
C LEU A 166 7.30 3.45 -28.49
N LYS A 167 8.05 3.25 -29.58
CA LYS A 167 9.53 3.37 -29.58
C LYS A 167 10.02 4.72 -29.06
N LYS A 168 9.37 5.82 -29.47
CA LYS A 168 9.73 7.18 -29.02
C LYS A 168 9.34 7.39 -27.55
N GLN A 169 8.14 6.99 -27.17
CA GLN A 169 7.66 7.16 -25.80
C GLN A 169 8.50 6.36 -24.79
N LEU A 170 8.86 5.13 -25.13
CA LEU A 170 9.76 4.32 -24.31
C LEU A 170 11.16 4.95 -24.19
N ALA A 171 11.66 5.62 -25.23
CA ALA A 171 12.94 6.33 -25.14
C ALA A 171 12.92 7.48 -24.12
N TYR A 172 11.79 8.21 -24.01
CA TYR A 172 11.61 9.22 -22.97
C TYR A 172 11.54 8.59 -21.58
N LEU A 173 10.75 7.52 -21.42
CA LEU A 173 10.64 6.79 -20.14
C LEU A 173 12.00 6.24 -19.66
N VAL A 174 12.82 5.74 -20.58
CA VAL A 174 14.20 5.30 -20.28
C VAL A 174 15.06 6.49 -19.86
N ASN A 175 14.94 7.65 -20.51
CA ASN A 175 15.68 8.85 -20.11
C ASN A 175 15.32 9.29 -18.67
N ASP A 176 14.03 9.30 -18.33
CA ASP A 176 13.54 9.62 -16.99
C ASP A 176 14.09 8.62 -15.96
N SER A 177 14.07 7.33 -16.29
CA SER A 177 14.62 6.27 -15.44
C SER A 177 16.13 6.43 -15.20
N LEU A 178 16.89 6.82 -16.24
CA LEU A 178 18.32 7.12 -16.13
C LEU A 178 18.57 8.36 -15.27
N TYR A 179 17.72 9.38 -15.39
CA TYR A 179 17.77 10.58 -14.56
C TYR A 179 17.54 10.25 -13.09
N LEU A 180 16.49 9.48 -12.78
CA LEU A 180 16.17 9.01 -11.43
C LEU A 180 17.31 8.17 -10.85
N ARG A 181 17.83 7.21 -11.62
CA ARG A 181 18.98 6.38 -11.20
C ARG A 181 20.20 7.23 -10.86
N ARG A 182 20.50 8.26 -11.66
CA ARG A 182 21.62 9.17 -11.38
C ARG A 182 21.39 9.99 -10.12
N ARG A 183 20.16 10.48 -9.89
CA ARG A 183 19.80 11.19 -8.64
C ARG A 183 19.93 10.27 -7.43
N LEU A 184 19.37 9.07 -7.47
CA LEU A 184 19.47 8.06 -6.41
C LEU A 184 20.93 7.79 -6.04
N ASN A 185 21.78 7.54 -7.06
CA ASN A 185 23.21 7.31 -6.83
C ASN A 185 23.92 8.55 -6.27
N LYS A 186 23.57 9.76 -6.72
CA LYS A 186 24.19 11.01 -6.24
C LYS A 186 23.82 11.31 -4.79
N GLU A 187 22.55 11.11 -4.44
CA GLU A 187 22.02 11.36 -3.10
C GLU A 187 22.35 10.23 -2.10
N GLY A 188 23.03 9.17 -2.55
CA GLY A 188 23.39 8.03 -1.71
C GLY A 188 22.20 7.24 -1.19
N VAL A 189 21.05 7.34 -1.88
CA VAL A 189 19.79 6.75 -1.45
C VAL A 189 19.75 5.26 -1.82
N SER A 190 19.53 4.42 -0.82
CA SER A 190 19.36 2.97 -0.96
C SER A 190 18.10 2.60 -1.73
N PHE A 191 18.19 1.47 -2.43
CA PHE A 191 17.05 0.84 -3.12
C PHE A 191 15.90 0.46 -2.18
N LYS A 192 16.12 0.41 -0.85
CA LYS A 192 15.06 0.17 0.13
C LYS A 192 13.92 1.19 0.02
N ILE A 193 14.21 2.44 -0.36
CA ILE A 193 13.18 3.49 -0.51
C ILE A 193 12.19 3.15 -1.62
N LEU A 194 12.57 2.35 -2.62
CA LEU A 194 11.64 1.92 -3.68
C LEU A 194 10.51 1.00 -3.19
N GLN A 195 10.60 0.46 -1.98
CA GLN A 195 9.55 -0.36 -1.37
C GLN A 195 8.44 0.46 -0.69
N TYR A 196 8.58 1.78 -0.67
CA TYR A 196 7.61 2.71 -0.10
C TYR A 196 6.74 3.35 -1.17
N SER A 197 5.70 4.07 -0.73
CA SER A 197 4.82 4.82 -1.61
C SER A 197 5.57 5.89 -2.39
N GLY A 198 4.95 6.33 -3.49
CA GLY A 198 5.47 7.40 -4.33
C GLY A 198 5.79 8.67 -3.53
N LYS A 199 5.03 8.97 -2.46
CA LYS A 199 5.26 10.16 -1.64
C LYS A 199 6.54 10.08 -0.81
N VAL A 200 6.79 8.94 -0.17
CA VAL A 200 8.05 8.71 0.58
C VAL A 200 9.24 8.79 -0.36
N PHE A 201 9.13 8.20 -1.55
CA PHE A 201 10.15 8.25 -2.58
C PHE A 201 10.42 9.69 -3.06
N GLU A 202 9.37 10.43 -3.40
CA GLU A 202 9.44 11.84 -3.82
C GLU A 202 10.19 12.69 -2.78
N LEU A 203 9.75 12.65 -1.51
CA LEU A 203 10.34 13.43 -0.43
C LEU A 203 11.82 13.09 -0.19
N SER A 204 12.18 11.81 -0.29
CA SER A 204 13.56 11.35 -0.12
C SER A 204 14.52 11.87 -1.20
N ILE A 205 13.99 12.20 -2.38
CA ILE A 205 14.77 12.56 -3.56
C ILE A 205 14.75 14.06 -3.83
N GLU A 206 13.59 14.69 -3.68
CA GLU A 206 13.40 16.12 -3.94
C GLU A 206 13.84 16.99 -2.77
N LYS A 207 13.71 16.48 -1.55
CA LYS A 207 14.10 17.18 -0.31
C LYS A 207 13.63 18.64 -0.30
N PRO A 208 12.32 18.91 -0.47
CA PRO A 208 11.78 20.27 -0.35
C PRO A 208 11.97 20.84 1.06
N ASP A 209 11.57 22.09 1.27
CA ASP A 209 11.59 22.67 2.63
C ASP A 209 10.80 21.77 3.61
N PHE A 210 11.37 21.56 4.80
CA PHE A 210 10.83 20.67 5.85
C PHE A 210 10.69 19.19 5.47
N TRP A 211 11.39 18.73 4.41
CA TRP A 211 11.28 17.34 3.94
C TRP A 211 11.58 16.30 5.01
N GLU A 212 12.45 16.55 6.00
CA GLU A 212 12.75 15.58 7.05
C GLU A 212 11.49 15.20 7.84
N TYR A 213 10.68 16.21 8.18
CA TYR A 213 9.44 16.04 8.95
C TYR A 213 8.32 15.48 8.08
N LEU A 214 8.21 15.94 6.83
CA LEU A 214 7.24 15.40 5.86
C LEU A 214 7.54 13.92 5.55
N LEU A 215 8.82 13.56 5.41
CA LEU A 215 9.25 12.20 5.15
C LEU A 215 8.90 11.30 6.33
N PHE A 216 9.13 11.76 7.55
CA PHE A 216 8.75 11.02 8.75
C PHE A 216 7.23 10.76 8.81
N ALA A 217 6.40 11.79 8.54
CA ALA A 217 4.94 11.64 8.47
C ALA A 217 4.52 10.63 7.40
N ALA A 218 5.02 10.79 6.17
CA ALA A 218 4.71 9.91 5.06
C ALA A 218 5.13 8.46 5.33
N ALA A 219 6.31 8.25 5.91
CA ALA A 219 6.81 6.92 6.25
C ALA A 219 6.02 6.27 7.41
N LEU A 220 5.57 7.04 8.41
CA LEU A 220 4.70 6.54 9.48
C LEU A 220 3.36 6.06 8.90
N LYS A 221 2.75 6.88 8.05
CA LYS A 221 1.47 6.59 7.40
C LYS A 221 1.55 5.34 6.51
N ASP A 222 2.55 5.27 5.64
CA ASP A 222 2.81 4.11 4.79
C ASP A 222 2.97 2.81 5.60
N ASN A 223 3.63 2.87 6.76
CA ASN A 223 3.90 1.69 7.56
C ASN A 223 2.71 1.29 8.44
N ILE A 224 1.90 2.23 8.94
CA ILE A 224 0.72 1.88 9.74
C ILE A 224 -0.41 1.30 8.88
N GLU A 225 -0.58 1.78 7.64
CA GLU A 225 -1.56 1.24 6.68
C GLU A 225 -1.30 -0.24 6.33
N LYS A 226 -0.03 -0.68 6.41
CA LYS A 226 0.35 -2.10 6.22
C LYS A 226 -0.11 -3.02 7.36
N LEU A 227 -0.63 -2.47 8.47
CA LEU A 227 -1.04 -3.23 9.65
C LEU A 227 -2.57 -3.39 9.78
N ASP A 228 -3.33 -3.13 8.71
CA ASP A 228 -4.79 -3.29 8.73
C ASP A 228 -5.24 -4.71 9.11
N ASP A 229 -4.57 -5.75 8.62
CA ASP A 229 -4.85 -7.14 8.99
C ASP A 229 -4.69 -7.37 10.50
N LEU A 230 -3.61 -6.82 11.10
CA LEU A 230 -3.36 -6.92 12.54
C LEU A 230 -4.44 -6.22 13.37
N ARG A 231 -4.99 -5.11 12.86
CA ARG A 231 -6.11 -4.41 13.51
C ARG A 231 -7.38 -5.27 13.50
N TYR A 232 -7.64 -6.01 12.42
CA TYR A 232 -8.74 -6.97 12.39
C TYR A 232 -8.49 -8.12 13.37
N ASP A 233 -7.27 -8.67 13.40
CA ASP A 233 -6.91 -9.72 14.34
C ASP A 233 -7.13 -9.27 15.80
N MET A 234 -6.71 -8.06 16.17
CA MET A 234 -6.97 -7.52 17.51
C MET A 234 -8.46 -7.36 17.79
N LYS A 235 -9.21 -6.80 16.84
CA LYS A 235 -10.66 -6.59 16.99
C LYS A 235 -11.43 -7.89 17.23
N TYR A 236 -11.04 -8.96 16.54
CA TYR A 236 -11.70 -10.26 16.63
C TYR A 236 -11.03 -11.22 17.61
N GLY A 237 -9.91 -10.84 18.22
CA GLY A 237 -9.14 -11.68 19.13
C GLY A 237 -8.53 -12.89 18.44
N ILE A 238 -8.14 -12.78 17.17
CA ILE A 238 -7.58 -13.87 16.37
C ILE A 238 -6.08 -13.98 16.66
N SER A 239 -5.64 -15.17 17.06
CA SER A 239 -4.23 -15.49 17.22
C SER A 239 -4.00 -16.96 16.88
N PHE A 240 -2.85 -17.25 16.28
CA PHE A 240 -2.41 -18.60 15.91
C PHE A 240 -1.12 -19.01 16.65
N GLU A 241 -0.74 -18.25 17.67
CA GLU A 241 0.43 -18.56 18.48
C GLU A 241 0.19 -19.80 19.36
N LYS A 242 1.28 -20.38 19.85
CA LYS A 242 1.21 -21.60 20.66
C LYS A 242 0.42 -21.34 21.95
N THR A 243 -0.58 -22.20 22.21
CA THR A 243 -1.33 -22.19 23.47
C THR A 243 -0.46 -22.63 24.65
N VAL A 244 -0.55 -21.89 25.75
CA VAL A 244 0.13 -22.18 27.02
C VAL A 244 -0.92 -22.27 28.13
N GLN A 245 -0.79 -23.27 29.00
CA GLN A 245 -1.68 -23.45 30.14
C GLN A 245 -0.95 -23.14 31.44
N TYR A 246 -1.56 -22.31 32.29
CA TYR A 246 -1.16 -22.10 33.68
C TYR A 246 -2.26 -22.61 34.59
N SER A 247 -1.91 -23.42 35.59
CA SER A 247 -2.89 -24.00 36.52
C SER A 247 -2.68 -23.51 37.95
N GLU A 248 -1.46 -23.15 38.33
CA GLU A 248 -1.13 -22.66 39.66
C GLU A 248 -1.44 -21.16 39.79
N PRO A 249 -2.21 -20.74 40.82
CA PRO A 249 -2.57 -19.34 41.04
C PRO A 249 -1.40 -18.35 41.02
N GLN A 250 -0.30 -18.70 41.69
CA GLN A 250 0.87 -17.83 41.78
C GLN A 250 1.53 -17.64 40.41
N GLU A 251 1.63 -18.70 39.61
CA GLU A 251 2.20 -18.63 38.26
C GLU A 251 1.37 -17.71 37.34
N ILE A 252 0.05 -17.69 37.50
CA ILE A 252 -0.85 -16.81 36.73
C ILE A 252 -0.63 -15.35 37.12
N LEU A 253 -0.50 -15.05 38.42
CA LEU A 253 -0.22 -13.69 38.89
C LEU A 253 1.17 -13.21 38.44
N ASP A 254 2.19 -14.07 38.57
CA ASP A 254 3.56 -13.79 38.12
C ASP A 254 3.60 -13.55 36.60
N PHE A 255 2.82 -14.31 35.82
CA PHE A 255 2.68 -14.10 34.38
C PHE A 255 2.11 -12.72 34.05
N VAL A 256 1.03 -12.31 34.73
CA VAL A 256 0.42 -10.98 34.51
C VAL A 256 1.40 -9.87 34.88
N GLU A 257 2.11 -9.98 36.00
CA GLU A 257 3.13 -9.02 36.41
C GLU A 257 4.28 -8.93 35.38
N LEU A 258 4.77 -10.07 34.92
CA LEU A 258 5.78 -10.14 33.86
C LEU A 258 5.28 -9.42 32.59
N LYS A 259 4.04 -9.66 32.19
CA LYS A 259 3.45 -9.02 31.00
C LYS A 259 3.30 -7.51 31.17
N CYS A 260 2.90 -7.03 32.33
CA CYS A 260 2.89 -5.60 32.63
C CYS A 260 4.28 -4.97 32.49
N ASN A 261 5.31 -5.64 33.02
CA ASN A 261 6.70 -5.20 32.87
C ASN A 261 7.18 -5.21 31.41
N GLU A 262 6.81 -6.22 30.61
CA GLU A 262 7.06 -6.24 29.17
C GLU A 262 6.42 -5.04 28.47
N LEU A 263 5.16 -4.72 28.75
CA LEU A 263 4.45 -3.60 28.14
C LEU A 263 5.12 -2.26 28.46
N ILE A 264 5.57 -2.06 29.70
CA ILE A 264 6.34 -0.88 30.12
C ILE A 264 7.65 -0.80 29.34
N ASN A 265 8.37 -1.92 29.22
CA ASN A 265 9.65 -1.96 28.49
C ASN A 265 9.48 -1.68 27.00
N ARG A 266 8.44 -2.25 26.36
CA ARG A 266 8.09 -1.95 24.95
C ARG A 266 7.77 -0.46 24.79
N SER A 267 6.95 0.11 25.67
CA SER A 267 6.58 1.54 25.66
C SER A 267 7.79 2.48 25.81
N ARG A 268 8.79 2.11 26.64
CA ARG A 268 10.02 2.90 26.80
C ARG A 268 10.83 3.05 25.51
N LEU A 269 10.72 2.09 24.58
CA LEU A 269 11.41 2.16 23.28
C LEU A 269 10.94 3.37 22.46
N LEU A 270 9.67 3.80 22.59
CA LEU A 270 9.15 4.99 21.91
C LEU A 270 9.95 6.24 22.31
N GLY A 271 10.31 6.36 23.59
CA GLY A 271 11.14 7.45 24.08
C GLY A 271 12.54 7.45 23.44
N ILE A 272 13.15 6.28 23.23
CA ILE A 272 14.44 6.17 22.55
C ILE A 272 14.30 6.53 21.06
N VAL A 273 13.27 6.04 20.40
CA VAL A 273 13.01 6.29 18.97
C VAL A 273 12.78 7.78 18.72
N ILE A 274 11.92 8.44 19.50
CA ILE A 274 11.53 9.85 19.27
C ILE A 274 12.56 10.83 19.84
N ASN A 275 13.05 10.62 21.07
CA ASN A 275 13.89 11.63 21.73
C ASN A 275 15.37 11.49 21.41
N LYS A 276 15.79 10.37 20.81
CA LYS A 276 17.18 10.13 20.43
C LYS A 276 17.33 9.86 18.93
N ALA A 277 16.79 8.74 18.45
CA ALA A 277 17.04 8.32 17.07
C ALA A 277 16.47 9.30 16.04
N PHE A 278 15.27 9.83 16.26
CA PHE A 278 14.66 10.84 15.40
C PHE A 278 15.49 12.13 15.36
N GLN A 279 15.95 12.62 16.53
CA GLN A 279 16.77 13.83 16.62
C GLN A 279 18.10 13.68 15.87
N GLU A 280 18.73 12.51 15.95
CA GLU A 280 19.94 12.20 15.17
C GLU A 280 19.63 12.09 13.67
N ALA A 281 18.48 11.53 13.30
CA ALA A 281 18.09 11.29 11.91
C ALA A 281 17.77 12.57 11.14
N ILE A 282 17.09 13.54 11.76
CA ILE A 282 16.75 14.83 11.13
C ILE A 282 17.95 15.79 11.03
N GLY A 283 19.03 15.52 11.77
CA GLY A 283 20.25 16.32 11.76
C GLY A 283 20.17 17.58 12.63
N GLU A 284 21.34 18.18 12.87
CA GLU A 284 21.43 19.47 13.55
C GLU A 284 20.88 20.60 12.67
N PRO A 285 20.37 21.70 13.26
CA PRO A 285 19.91 22.86 12.48
C PRO A 285 20.95 23.33 11.45
N GLY A 286 20.54 23.36 10.17
CA GLY A 286 21.40 23.75 9.05
C GLY A 286 22.27 22.62 8.47
N LYS A 287 22.22 21.41 9.02
CA LYS A 287 22.77 20.20 8.41
C LYS A 287 21.62 19.32 7.92
N PRO A 288 21.67 18.81 6.69
CA PRO A 288 20.60 17.97 6.16
C PRO A 288 20.49 16.67 6.95
N GLY A 289 19.25 16.24 7.19
CA GLY A 289 18.96 14.93 7.77
C GLY A 289 19.31 13.77 6.82
N ASN A 290 19.24 12.55 7.35
CA ASN A 290 19.45 11.32 6.59
C ASN A 290 18.10 10.63 6.31
N ALA A 291 17.71 10.57 5.04
CA ALA A 291 16.42 10.01 4.63
C ALA A 291 16.23 8.55 5.06
N GLU A 292 17.25 7.70 4.91
CA GLU A 292 17.18 6.29 5.32
C GLU A 292 17.05 6.16 6.84
N TYR A 293 17.75 7.01 7.58
CA TYR A 293 17.66 6.98 9.03
C TYR A 293 16.28 7.46 9.50
N ILE A 294 15.70 8.48 8.86
CA ILE A 294 14.34 8.94 9.15
C ILE A 294 13.32 7.83 8.88
N ILE A 295 13.43 7.14 7.74
CA ILE A 295 12.59 5.98 7.41
C ILE A 295 12.77 4.87 8.45
N TYR A 296 14.01 4.56 8.84
CA TYR A 296 14.28 3.60 9.91
C TYR A 296 13.61 3.98 11.24
N VAL A 297 13.65 5.25 11.62
CA VAL A 297 12.99 5.72 12.85
C VAL A 297 11.48 5.52 12.76
N ALA A 298 10.86 5.84 11.62
CA ALA A 298 9.43 5.59 11.39
C ALA A 298 9.10 4.09 11.48
N GLU A 299 9.91 3.23 10.83
CA GLU A 299 9.77 1.77 10.94
C GLU A 299 9.83 1.30 12.39
N LYS A 300 10.81 1.77 13.17
CA LYS A 300 10.96 1.37 14.58
C LYS A 300 9.83 1.84 15.47
N LEU A 301 9.25 3.01 15.21
CA LEU A 301 8.05 3.44 15.92
C LEU A 301 6.88 2.49 15.63
N ILE A 302 6.66 2.13 14.37
CA ILE A 302 5.60 1.20 13.96
C ILE A 302 5.87 -0.24 14.42
N GLU A 303 7.12 -0.68 14.50
CA GLU A 303 7.48 -1.97 15.10
C GLU A 303 7.13 -2.01 16.59
N VAL A 304 7.36 -0.92 17.34
CA VAL A 304 6.95 -0.84 18.74
C VAL A 304 5.43 -0.91 18.85
N TYR A 305 4.69 -0.14 18.04
CA TYR A 305 3.23 -0.21 17.93
C TYR A 305 2.74 -1.64 17.66
N LYS A 306 3.29 -2.30 16.62
CA LYS A 306 2.98 -3.69 16.29
C LYS A 306 3.27 -4.63 17.45
N SER A 307 4.40 -4.45 18.14
CA SER A 307 4.75 -5.29 19.28
C SER A 307 3.74 -5.15 20.44
N ILE A 308 3.18 -3.97 20.65
CA ILE A 308 2.19 -3.73 21.72
C ILE A 308 0.84 -4.38 21.35
N HIS A 309 0.45 -4.37 20.07
CA HIS A 309 -0.68 -5.14 19.56
C HIS A 309 -0.50 -6.64 19.79
N MET A 310 0.65 -7.19 19.36
CA MET A 310 0.96 -8.61 19.53
C MET A 310 0.95 -9.01 21.00
N TRP A 311 1.49 -8.16 21.89
CA TRP A 311 1.45 -8.38 23.34
C TRP A 311 0.01 -8.57 23.86
N SER A 312 -0.96 -7.80 23.36
CA SER A 312 -2.37 -7.93 23.77
C SER A 312 -2.96 -9.25 23.28
N LEU A 313 -2.64 -9.66 22.05
CA LEU A 313 -3.09 -10.92 21.47
C LEU A 313 -2.50 -12.16 22.16
N GLU A 314 -1.30 -12.05 22.77
CA GLU A 314 -0.69 -13.17 23.51
C GLU A 314 -1.62 -13.73 24.59
N PHE A 315 -2.42 -12.88 25.25
CA PHE A 315 -3.39 -13.30 26.28
C PHE A 315 -4.48 -14.26 25.74
N LYS A 316 -4.79 -14.22 24.44
CA LYS A 316 -5.77 -15.13 23.82
C LYS A 316 -5.27 -16.57 23.69
N ASN A 317 -3.96 -16.77 23.84
CA ASN A 317 -3.34 -18.09 23.78
C ASN A 317 -3.06 -18.67 25.17
N ILE A 318 -3.49 -17.98 26.23
CA ILE A 318 -3.28 -18.43 27.61
C ILE A 318 -4.55 -19.10 28.12
N VAL A 319 -4.42 -20.34 28.58
CA VAL A 319 -5.49 -21.11 29.21
C VAL A 319 -5.26 -21.10 30.72
N VAL A 320 -6.25 -20.63 31.46
CA VAL A 320 -6.25 -20.57 32.93
C VAL A 320 -7.56 -21.13 33.48
N PRO A 321 -7.65 -21.49 34.77
CA PRO A 321 -8.92 -21.79 35.41
C PRO A 321 -9.92 -20.63 35.24
N GLU A 322 -11.20 -20.95 35.07
CA GLU A 322 -12.27 -19.98 34.74
C GLU A 322 -12.29 -18.76 35.69
N VAL A 323 -11.96 -18.98 36.96
CA VAL A 323 -11.91 -17.93 37.98
C VAL A 323 -10.88 -16.83 37.67
N PHE A 324 -9.82 -17.12 36.91
CA PHE A 324 -8.76 -16.17 36.50
C PHE A 324 -9.01 -15.55 35.11
N GLN A 325 -9.98 -16.03 34.33
CA GLN A 325 -10.18 -15.57 32.95
C GLN A 325 -10.37 -14.04 32.86
N LYS A 326 -11.13 -13.47 33.80
CA LYS A 326 -11.35 -12.02 33.88
C LYS A 326 -10.08 -11.22 34.12
N LEU A 327 -9.13 -11.75 34.90
CA LEU A 327 -7.86 -11.09 35.13
C LEU A 327 -7.07 -10.95 33.81
N LEU A 328 -7.04 -12.02 33.00
CA LEU A 328 -6.38 -12.00 31.69
C LEU A 328 -7.08 -11.05 30.71
N ASP A 329 -8.41 -11.04 30.70
CA ASP A 329 -9.18 -10.13 29.86
C ASP A 329 -8.86 -8.67 30.22
N TYR A 330 -8.88 -8.30 31.50
CA TYR A 330 -8.52 -6.95 31.95
C TYR A 330 -7.05 -6.61 31.70
N ALA A 331 -6.12 -7.54 31.90
CA ALA A 331 -4.71 -7.35 31.61
C ALA A 331 -4.47 -7.08 30.11
N SER A 332 -5.16 -7.81 29.23
CA SER A 332 -5.05 -7.61 27.78
C SER A 332 -5.49 -6.21 27.31
N GLU A 333 -6.40 -5.56 28.05
CA GLU A 333 -6.89 -4.20 27.76
C GLU A 333 -5.89 -3.09 28.14
N LEU A 334 -4.84 -3.39 28.92
CA LEU A 334 -3.87 -2.37 29.36
C LEU A 334 -3.10 -1.71 28.21
N SER A 335 -2.91 -2.40 27.10
CA SER A 335 -2.24 -1.85 25.92
C SER A 335 -3.11 -0.83 25.16
N LYS A 336 -4.42 -0.81 25.40
CA LYS A 336 -5.38 -0.05 24.58
C LYS A 336 -5.10 1.44 24.58
N SER A 337 -4.86 2.06 25.74
CA SER A 337 -4.58 3.49 25.81
C SER A 337 -3.30 3.85 25.04
N ILE A 338 -2.26 3.02 25.16
CA ILE A 338 -0.97 3.22 24.49
C ILE A 338 -1.12 3.11 22.97
N ILE A 339 -1.90 2.13 22.49
CA ILE A 339 -2.21 1.95 21.06
C ILE A 339 -2.91 3.19 20.53
N GLU A 340 -3.98 3.63 21.20
CA GLU A 340 -4.75 4.83 20.82
C GLU A 340 -3.87 6.09 20.83
N ASP A 341 -2.96 6.23 21.79
CA ASP A 341 -2.08 7.40 21.89
C ASP A 341 -1.07 7.45 20.74
N ILE A 342 -0.53 6.30 20.32
CA ILE A 342 0.35 6.22 19.15
C ILE A 342 -0.42 6.56 17.87
N GLU A 343 -1.62 6.02 17.68
CA GLU A 343 -2.46 6.31 16.52
C GLU A 343 -2.80 7.80 16.44
N HIS A 344 -3.26 8.37 17.55
CA HIS A 344 -3.58 9.79 17.63
C HIS A 344 -2.36 10.66 17.34
N PHE A 345 -1.18 10.31 17.87
CA PHE A 345 0.05 11.03 17.57
C PHE A 345 0.40 11.00 16.08
N ILE A 346 0.29 9.84 15.42
CA ILE A 346 0.60 9.71 13.99
C ILE A 346 -0.37 10.55 13.15
N GLU A 347 -1.67 10.48 13.45
CA GLU A 347 -2.70 11.26 12.77
C GLU A 347 -2.52 12.77 12.98
N ASP A 348 -2.30 13.21 14.23
CA ASP A 348 -2.05 14.61 14.58
C ASP A 348 -0.77 15.13 13.92
N TYR A 349 0.30 14.33 13.93
CA TYR A 349 1.58 14.66 13.31
C TYR A 349 1.42 14.87 11.81
N ASP A 350 0.87 13.89 11.08
CA ASP A 350 0.63 13.96 9.63
C ASP A 350 -0.22 15.18 9.28
N LYS A 351 -1.33 15.39 10.00
CA LYS A 351 -2.22 16.52 9.74
C LYS A 351 -1.51 17.86 9.92
N ARG A 352 -0.93 18.11 11.09
CA ARG A 352 -0.40 19.43 11.44
C ARG A 352 0.86 19.79 10.67
N ILE A 353 1.72 18.82 10.33
CA ILE A 353 2.92 19.13 9.53
C ILE A 353 2.54 19.50 8.09
N ASN A 354 1.59 18.77 7.49
CA ASN A 354 1.13 19.07 6.13
C ASN A 354 0.36 20.39 6.09
N GLU A 355 -0.54 20.66 7.05
CA GLU A 355 -1.24 21.94 7.16
C GLU A 355 -0.28 23.12 7.33
N ALA A 356 0.73 22.96 8.18
CA ALA A 356 1.74 23.98 8.38
C ALA A 356 2.52 24.28 7.10
N VAL A 357 3.06 23.25 6.44
CA VAL A 357 3.88 23.44 5.24
C VAL A 357 3.07 24.05 4.09
N ASN A 358 1.82 23.60 3.89
CA ASN A 358 0.96 24.16 2.84
C ASN A 358 0.51 25.60 3.16
N GLY A 359 0.33 25.95 4.43
CA GLY A 359 -0.09 27.29 4.87
C GLY A 359 1.03 28.35 4.88
N LEU A 360 2.28 27.97 4.65
CA LEU A 360 3.43 28.89 4.64
C LEU A 360 3.39 29.94 3.52
N GLU A 361 2.67 29.68 2.42
CA GLU A 361 2.54 30.65 1.32
C GLU A 361 1.66 31.86 1.69
N GLU A 362 0.79 31.75 2.71
CA GLU A 362 -0.20 32.77 3.09
C GLU A 362 0.13 33.54 4.38
N SER A 363 1.09 33.06 5.18
CA SER A 363 1.35 33.53 6.54
C SER A 363 2.73 34.17 6.70
N SER A 364 2.77 35.43 7.15
CA SER A 364 4.01 36.15 7.54
C SER A 364 4.35 35.98 9.03
N LYS A 365 3.63 35.11 9.76
CA LYS A 365 3.88 34.86 11.19
C LYS A 365 4.83 33.68 11.38
N LYS A 366 5.83 33.87 12.23
CA LYS A 366 6.66 32.77 12.76
C LYS A 366 5.80 31.92 13.69
N GLU A 367 5.39 30.75 13.23
CA GLU A 367 4.72 29.75 14.04
C GLU A 367 5.72 28.67 14.48
N SER A 368 5.61 28.23 15.73
CA SER A 368 6.41 27.14 16.28
C SER A 368 5.51 25.92 16.44
N LEU A 369 5.92 24.80 15.88
CA LEU A 369 5.22 23.53 15.99
C LEU A 369 5.91 22.65 17.03
N SER A 370 5.12 22.10 17.94
CA SER A 370 5.58 21.11 18.91
C SER A 370 4.75 19.84 18.77
N PHE A 371 5.43 18.71 18.73
CA PHE A 371 4.84 17.38 18.65
C PHE A 371 5.27 16.58 19.88
N SER A 372 4.31 15.95 20.55
CA SER A 372 4.56 15.16 21.75
C SER A 372 3.71 13.89 21.70
N LEU A 373 4.36 12.73 21.78
CA LEU A 373 3.69 11.47 22.05
C LEU A 373 3.58 11.31 23.57
N THR A 374 2.38 11.57 24.10
CA THR A 374 2.09 11.43 25.53
C THR A 374 1.31 10.14 25.75
N LEU A 375 1.90 9.21 26.50
CA LEU A 375 1.26 7.93 26.83
C LEU A 375 0.43 8.07 28.11
N ARG A 376 -0.88 7.86 28.01
CA ARG A 376 -1.81 7.79 29.13
C ARG A 376 -1.55 6.49 29.90
N SER A 377 -1.38 6.61 31.22
CA SER A 377 -1.33 5.45 32.10
C SER A 377 -2.60 4.61 31.91
N PRO A 378 -2.47 3.28 31.75
CA PRO A 378 -3.64 2.43 31.61
C PRO A 378 -4.43 2.39 32.93
N ASP A 379 -5.74 2.16 32.82
CA ASP A 379 -6.62 2.06 33.98
C ASP A 379 -6.40 0.74 34.72
N MET A 380 -5.74 0.81 35.87
CA MET A 380 -5.42 -0.35 36.70
C MET A 380 -6.59 -0.79 37.60
N THR A 381 -7.66 0.01 37.74
CA THR A 381 -8.69 -0.20 38.76
C THR A 381 -9.38 -1.56 38.65
N LYS A 382 -9.65 -2.02 37.42
CA LYS A 382 -10.26 -3.34 37.17
C LYS A 382 -9.32 -4.49 37.56
N ILE A 383 -8.03 -4.36 37.25
CA ILE A 383 -7.03 -5.39 37.56
C ILE A 383 -6.79 -5.46 39.05
N ASP A 384 -6.58 -4.32 39.70
CA ASP A 384 -6.33 -4.27 41.14
C ASP A 384 -7.51 -4.87 41.92
N SER A 385 -8.74 -4.53 41.53
CA SER A 385 -9.96 -5.09 42.13
C SER A 385 -10.06 -6.60 41.93
N GLU A 386 -9.71 -7.09 40.75
CA GLU A 386 -9.77 -8.51 40.42
C GLU A 386 -8.69 -9.31 41.15
N ILE A 387 -7.46 -8.79 41.25
CA ILE A 387 -6.38 -9.38 42.04
C ILE A 387 -6.79 -9.48 43.51
N HIS A 388 -7.38 -8.43 44.09
CA HIS A 388 -7.88 -8.47 45.48
C HIS A 388 -8.96 -9.54 45.67
N ARG A 389 -9.91 -9.65 44.71
CA ARG A 389 -10.94 -10.70 44.73
C ARG A 389 -10.31 -12.09 44.72
N LEU A 390 -9.34 -12.33 43.83
CA LEU A 390 -8.65 -13.62 43.69
C LEU A 390 -7.86 -13.99 44.96
N LEU A 391 -7.09 -13.05 45.52
CA LEU A 391 -6.34 -13.28 46.76
C LEU A 391 -7.27 -13.63 47.94
N SER A 392 -8.44 -13.01 48.03
CA SER A 392 -9.43 -13.32 49.07
C SER A 392 -10.01 -14.74 48.95
N LEU A 393 -10.21 -15.23 47.73
CA LEU A 393 -10.68 -16.58 47.44
C LEU A 393 -9.61 -17.63 47.77
N LEU A 394 -8.37 -17.40 47.34
CA LEU A 394 -7.24 -18.29 47.64
C LEU A 394 -6.94 -18.38 49.14
N SER A 395 -7.16 -17.28 49.88
CA SER A 395 -7.01 -17.24 51.33
C SER A 395 -8.10 -18.06 52.04
N THR A 396 -9.32 -18.11 51.49
CA THR A 396 -10.46 -18.81 52.11
C THR A 396 -10.45 -20.31 51.81
N GLU A 397 -9.97 -20.73 50.63
CA GLU A 397 -9.77 -22.15 50.28
C GLU A 397 -8.68 -22.81 51.13
N ASN A 398 -7.55 -22.13 51.36
CA ASN A 398 -6.47 -22.63 52.23
C ASN A 398 -6.89 -22.82 53.69
N ILE A 399 -7.87 -22.04 54.18
CA ILE A 399 -8.42 -22.20 55.54
C ILE A 399 -9.35 -23.42 55.60
N GLN A 400 -10.10 -23.73 54.54
CA GLN A 400 -10.99 -24.88 54.50
C GLN A 400 -10.24 -26.22 54.29
N SER A 401 -9.15 -26.24 53.52
CA SER A 401 -8.31 -27.44 53.33
C SER A 401 -7.39 -27.75 54.51
N GLY A 402 -7.14 -26.79 55.41
CA GLY A 402 -6.38 -26.99 56.65
C GLY A 402 -7.23 -27.42 57.86
N MET A 403 -8.55 -27.45 57.72
CA MET A 403 -9.51 -27.88 58.76
C MET A 403 -10.15 -29.26 58.49
N SER A 404 -9.75 -29.93 57.40
CA SER A 404 -10.05 -31.34 57.10
C SER A 404 -8.84 -32.22 57.38
#